data_AF-A0A7G8W6M9-F1
#
_entry.id   AF-A0A7G8W6M9-F1
#
_cell.length_a   1.000
_cell.length_b   1.000
_cell.length_c   1.000
_cell.angle_alpha   90.00
_cell.angle_beta   90.00
_cell.angle_gamma   90.00
#
_symmetry.space_group_name_H-M   'P 1'
#
loop_
_entity.id
_entity.type
_entity.pdbx_description
1 polymer ?
#
loop_
_entity_poly.entity_id
_entity_poly.type
_entity_poly.pdbx_seq_one_letter_code
_entity_poly.pdbx_strand_id
1 'polypeptide(L)'
;MQRAIGWADAIPETSPYVTRYDPSFPGRADPAYTIDTSRFTSGTSTSGAGGGLRNSSQFWKAWTDQIPQSLSPGNAMRAADGLAPKIDSTWVSTFPEHMSFMGDALIHHHVDFGAYASPVPAATHTSSSGIWHLQSIGN
;
A
#
# COMPACT_ATOMS: atom_id res chain seq x y z
N MET A 1 -19.86 37.42 8.68
CA MET A 1 -18.99 36.31 9.11
C MET A 1 -19.44 35.06 8.41
N GLN A 2 -18.76 34.70 7.33
CA GLN A 2 -19.15 33.58 6.46
C GLN A 2 -18.31 32.36 6.89
N ARG A 3 -18.99 31.30 7.34
CA ARG A 3 -18.35 30.03 7.69
C ARG A 3 -17.79 29.41 6.41
N ALA A 4 -16.48 29.22 6.34
CA ALA A 4 -15.85 28.43 5.29
C ALA A 4 -16.32 26.97 5.47
N ILE A 5 -17.00 26.46 4.44
CA ILE A 5 -17.36 25.05 4.30
C ILE A 5 -16.06 24.35 3.90
N GLY A 6 -15.38 23.76 4.88
CA GLY A 6 -14.20 22.93 4.62
C GLY A 6 -14.64 21.61 4.01
N TRP A 7 -14.26 21.36 2.77
CA TRP A 7 -14.48 20.12 2.04
C TRP A 7 -13.55 19.01 2.55
N ALA A 8 -13.61 18.74 3.86
CA ALA A 8 -13.19 17.47 4.42
C ALA A 8 -14.29 16.45 4.13
N ASP A 9 -14.54 16.16 2.85
CA ASP A 9 -15.32 14.98 2.49
C ASP A 9 -14.44 13.78 2.81
N ALA A 10 -14.65 13.26 4.01
CA ALA A 10 -14.01 12.09 4.56
C ALA A 10 -14.05 10.96 3.53
N ILE A 11 -12.91 10.67 2.91
CA ILE A 11 -12.74 9.36 2.29
C ILE A 11 -12.85 8.38 3.46
N PRO A 12 -13.85 7.49 3.49
CA PRO A 12 -14.01 6.57 4.61
C PRO A 12 -12.70 5.80 4.81
N GLU A 13 -12.31 5.51 6.06
CA GLU A 13 -11.18 4.61 6.37
C GLU A 13 -11.30 3.25 5.64
N THR A 14 -12.51 2.91 5.17
CA THR A 14 -12.83 1.71 4.39
C THR A 14 -12.65 1.86 2.87
N SER A 15 -12.10 2.98 2.39
CA SER A 15 -11.87 3.19 0.96
C SER A 15 -10.68 2.36 0.49
N PRO A 16 -10.83 1.60 -0.61
CA PRO A 16 -9.75 0.82 -1.22
C PRO A 16 -8.69 1.68 -1.89
N TYR A 17 -8.70 3.00 -1.66
CA TYR A 17 -7.79 3.98 -2.24
C TYR A 17 -7.01 4.76 -1.19
N VAL A 18 -7.20 4.47 0.11
CA VAL A 18 -6.55 5.19 1.21
C VAL A 18 -5.38 4.38 1.72
N THR A 19 -4.23 5.04 1.83
CA THR A 19 -3.08 4.52 2.58
C THR A 19 -3.36 4.67 4.07
N ARG A 20 -3.34 3.57 4.83
CA ARG A 20 -3.49 3.60 6.30
C ARG A 20 -2.43 4.48 6.96
N TYR A 21 -2.81 5.21 8.00
CA TYR A 21 -1.96 6.18 8.69
C TYR A 21 -2.01 5.97 10.20
N ASP A 22 -0.83 6.01 10.84
CA ASP A 22 -0.68 6.00 12.30
C ASP A 22 -0.07 7.36 12.73
N PRO A 23 -0.78 8.19 13.52
CA PRO A 23 -0.29 9.49 13.95
C PRO A 23 0.96 9.45 14.82
N SER A 24 1.30 8.30 15.41
CA SER A 24 2.56 8.12 16.15
C SER A 24 3.79 8.05 15.23
N PHE A 25 3.58 7.86 13.92
CA PHE A 25 4.61 7.86 12.87
C PHE A 25 4.33 8.97 11.84
N PRO A 26 4.47 10.26 12.22
CA PRO A 26 4.16 11.37 11.33
C PRO A 26 5.07 11.37 10.08
N GLY A 27 4.51 11.84 8.96
CA GLY A 27 5.25 12.00 7.70
C GLY A 27 5.44 10.71 6.89
N ARG A 28 4.75 9.62 7.24
CA ARG A 28 4.74 8.38 6.46
C ARG A 28 3.43 7.62 6.63
N ALA A 29 3.21 6.66 5.73
CA ALA A 29 2.20 5.64 5.88
C ALA A 29 2.48 4.73 7.10
N ASP A 30 1.42 4.13 7.64
CA ASP A 30 1.48 3.24 8.79
C ASP A 30 2.55 2.14 8.59
N PRO A 31 3.57 2.05 9.46
CA PRO A 31 4.61 1.04 9.35
C PRO A 31 4.09 -0.39 9.48
N ALA A 32 2.96 -0.62 10.15
CA ALA A 32 2.35 -1.94 10.26
C ALA A 32 1.89 -2.48 8.90
N TYR A 33 1.56 -1.59 7.95
CA TYR A 33 1.00 -1.94 6.63
C TYR A 33 1.85 -1.44 5.46
N THR A 34 3.12 -1.11 5.70
CA THR A 34 4.07 -0.71 4.66
C THR A 34 5.43 -1.39 4.82
N ILE A 35 6.14 -1.54 3.69
CA ILE A 35 7.50 -2.05 3.62
C ILE A 35 8.46 -0.91 3.26
N ASP A 36 9.55 -0.78 4.00
CA ASP A 36 10.68 0.09 3.66
C ASP A 36 11.53 -0.55 2.56
N THR A 37 11.32 -0.09 1.33
CA THR A 37 12.00 -0.58 0.12
C THR A 37 13.39 0.01 -0.09
N SER A 38 13.84 0.96 0.76
CA SER A 38 15.20 1.50 0.68
C SER A 38 16.27 0.47 1.05
N ARG A 39 15.86 -0.61 1.73
CA ARG A 39 16.72 -1.71 2.19
C ARG A 39 16.87 -2.83 1.18
N PHE A 40 16.18 -2.74 0.04
CA PHE A 40 16.27 -3.75 -0.99
C PHE A 40 17.66 -3.74 -1.63
N THR A 41 18.11 -4.90 -2.08
CA THR A 41 19.46 -5.07 -2.65
C THR A 41 19.50 -4.94 -4.17
N SER A 42 18.34 -4.92 -4.83
CA SER A 42 18.20 -4.76 -6.27
C SER A 42 16.82 -4.25 -6.64
N GLY A 43 16.69 -3.63 -7.82
CA GLY A 43 15.44 -3.10 -8.35
C GLY A 43 15.67 -1.81 -9.13
N THR A 44 14.59 -1.20 -9.59
CA THR A 44 14.64 0.12 -10.24
C THR A 44 14.27 1.20 -9.24
N SER A 45 15.00 2.29 -9.19
CA SER A 45 14.68 3.41 -8.28
C SER A 45 13.29 3.99 -8.56
N THR A 46 12.61 4.42 -7.50
CA THR A 46 11.47 5.32 -7.62
C THR A 46 11.91 6.67 -8.19
N SER A 47 10.96 7.43 -8.75
CA SER A 47 11.22 8.75 -9.34
C SER A 47 11.23 9.89 -8.31
N GLY A 48 10.86 9.62 -7.06
CA GLY A 48 10.73 10.61 -5.99
C GLY A 48 12.01 10.83 -5.19
N ALA A 49 12.11 11.99 -4.55
CA ALA A 49 13.26 12.37 -3.71
C ALA A 49 13.44 11.48 -2.46
N GLY A 50 12.41 10.73 -2.05
CA GLY A 50 12.44 9.84 -0.89
C GLY A 50 13.12 8.48 -1.12
N GLY A 51 13.54 8.17 -2.35
CA GLY A 51 14.22 6.91 -2.69
C GLY A 51 13.30 5.67 -2.62
N GLY A 52 13.92 4.49 -2.64
CA GLY A 52 13.24 3.18 -2.68
C GLY A 52 13.49 2.41 -3.97
N LEU A 53 13.44 1.08 -3.91
CA LEU A 53 13.63 0.21 -5.06
C LEU A 53 12.34 -0.56 -5.38
N ARG A 54 11.96 -0.52 -6.65
CA ARG A 54 10.88 -1.32 -7.22
C ARG A 54 11.38 -2.76 -7.39
N ASN A 55 11.00 -3.64 -6.47
CA ASN A 55 11.31 -5.06 -6.53
C ASN A 55 10.18 -5.87 -5.91
N SER A 56 9.34 -6.47 -6.76
CA SER A 56 8.15 -7.21 -6.30
C SER A 56 8.52 -8.44 -5.47
N SER A 57 9.59 -9.15 -5.80
CA SER A 57 9.98 -10.37 -5.08
C SER A 57 10.50 -10.05 -3.68
N GLN A 58 11.36 -9.03 -3.54
CA GLN A 58 11.82 -8.60 -2.21
C GLN A 58 10.69 -7.99 -1.38
N PHE A 59 9.78 -7.27 -2.02
CA PHE A 59 8.58 -6.75 -1.38
C PHE A 59 7.71 -7.87 -0.79
N TRP A 60 7.35 -8.88 -1.57
CA TRP A 60 6.48 -9.96 -1.10
C TRP A 60 7.15 -10.84 -0.06
N LYS A 61 8.48 -11.02 -0.14
CA LYS A 61 9.25 -11.65 0.94
C LYS A 61 9.13 -10.86 2.24
N ALA A 62 9.43 -9.56 2.23
CA ALA A 62 9.34 -8.71 3.42
C ALA A 62 7.90 -8.63 3.97
N TRP A 63 6.89 -8.58 3.09
CA TRP A 63 5.49 -8.60 3.47
C TRP A 63 5.09 -9.89 4.19
N THR A 64 5.53 -11.04 3.67
CA THR A 64 5.27 -12.35 4.27
C THR A 64 5.88 -12.45 5.66
N ASP A 65 7.06 -11.87 5.87
CA ASP A 65 7.72 -11.83 7.18
C ASP A 65 6.97 -10.90 8.16
N GLN A 66 6.37 -9.80 7.68
CA GLN A 66 5.72 -8.78 8.51
C GLN A 66 4.27 -9.11 8.87
N ILE A 67 3.45 -9.55 7.89
CA ILE A 67 2.01 -9.79 8.07
C ILE A 67 1.63 -11.17 7.50
N PRO A 68 2.22 -12.27 7.99
CA PRO A 68 1.98 -13.61 7.42
C PRO A 68 0.50 -14.01 7.46
N GLN A 69 -0.25 -13.57 8.47
CA GLN A 69 -1.68 -13.86 8.62
C GLN A 69 -2.57 -13.24 7.52
N SER A 70 -2.05 -12.26 6.77
CA SER A 70 -2.78 -11.67 5.64
C SER A 70 -2.79 -12.55 4.39
N LEU A 71 -1.95 -13.61 4.35
CA LEU A 71 -1.79 -14.47 3.19
C LEU A 71 -2.36 -15.87 3.47
N SER A 72 -3.27 -16.32 2.62
CA SER A 72 -3.65 -17.74 2.58
C SER A 72 -2.43 -18.60 2.19
N PRO A 73 -2.43 -19.93 2.45
CA PRO A 73 -1.34 -20.81 2.03
C PRO A 73 -1.03 -20.72 0.52
N GLY A 74 -2.06 -20.56 -0.31
CA GLY A 74 -1.89 -20.36 -1.76
C GLY A 74 -1.16 -19.05 -2.08
N ASN A 75 -1.53 -17.96 -1.41
CA ASN A 75 -0.86 -16.66 -1.59
C ASN A 75 0.57 -16.65 -1.04
N ALA A 76 0.82 -17.34 0.08
CA ALA A 76 2.16 -17.48 0.63
C ALA A 76 3.09 -18.23 -0.35
N MET A 77 2.61 -19.30 -0.99
CA MET A 77 3.38 -20.00 -2.04
C MET A 77 3.64 -19.09 -3.25
N ARG A 78 2.64 -18.34 -3.71
CA ARG A 78 2.82 -17.38 -4.81
C ARG A 78 3.91 -16.34 -4.48
N ALA A 79 3.85 -15.77 -3.27
CA ALA A 79 4.84 -14.81 -2.80
C ALA A 79 6.26 -15.43 -2.76
N ALA A 80 6.39 -16.67 -2.29
CA ALA A 80 7.66 -17.40 -2.27
C ALA A 80 8.22 -17.64 -3.67
N ASP A 81 7.36 -17.87 -4.66
CA ASP A 81 7.71 -18.02 -6.08
C ASP A 81 7.94 -16.67 -6.79
N GLY A 82 7.92 -15.55 -6.06
CA GLY A 82 8.08 -14.21 -6.61
C GLY A 82 6.87 -13.68 -7.39
N LEU A 83 5.72 -14.37 -7.29
CA LEU A 83 4.47 -14.00 -7.91
C LEU A 83 3.62 -13.14 -6.96
N ALA A 84 2.86 -12.21 -7.53
CA ALA A 84 1.88 -11.44 -6.78
C ALA A 84 0.80 -12.35 -6.16
N PRO A 85 0.52 -12.22 -4.85
CA PRO A 85 -0.70 -12.72 -4.22
C PRO A 85 -1.96 -12.18 -4.91
N LYS A 86 -3.09 -12.84 -4.69
CA LYS A 86 -4.41 -12.40 -5.12
C LYS A 86 -5.29 -12.09 -3.93
N ILE A 87 -6.23 -11.19 -4.10
CA ILE A 87 -7.19 -10.87 -3.05
C ILE A 87 -8.12 -12.06 -2.86
N ASP A 88 -8.10 -12.63 -1.66
CA ASP A 88 -8.97 -13.72 -1.20
C ASP A 88 -9.57 -13.39 0.18
N SER A 89 -10.35 -14.32 0.74
CA SER A 89 -10.98 -14.14 2.04
C SER A 89 -9.99 -13.97 3.20
N THR A 90 -8.80 -14.59 3.12
CA THR A 90 -7.74 -14.39 4.11
C THR A 90 -7.21 -12.96 4.04
N TRP A 91 -6.97 -12.45 2.84
CA TRP A 91 -6.58 -11.05 2.65
C TRP A 91 -7.64 -10.08 3.20
N VAL A 92 -8.91 -10.28 2.84
CA VAL A 92 -10.04 -9.42 3.28
C VAL A 92 -10.21 -9.39 4.79
N SER A 93 -9.86 -10.47 5.49
CA SER A 93 -9.90 -10.48 6.95
C SER A 93 -8.99 -9.43 7.59
N THR A 94 -7.91 -9.05 6.89
CA THR A 94 -6.97 -8.00 7.33
C THR A 94 -7.24 -6.66 6.63
N PHE A 95 -7.70 -6.70 5.36
CA PHE A 95 -7.96 -5.54 4.51
C PHE A 95 -9.40 -5.56 3.97
N PRO A 96 -10.42 -5.35 4.82
CA PRO A 96 -11.82 -5.37 4.42
C PRO A 96 -12.15 -4.35 3.32
N GLU A 97 -11.42 -3.24 3.26
CA GLU A 97 -11.54 -2.23 2.21
C GLU A 97 -11.34 -2.81 0.79
N HIS A 98 -10.58 -3.90 0.64
CA HIS A 98 -10.30 -4.52 -0.66
C HIS A 98 -11.36 -5.55 -1.10
N MET A 99 -12.45 -5.73 -0.36
CA MET A 99 -13.45 -6.78 -0.62
C MET A 99 -14.06 -6.74 -2.03
N SER A 100 -14.25 -5.55 -2.62
CA SER A 100 -14.82 -5.40 -3.97
C SER A 100 -13.87 -5.85 -5.10
N PHE A 101 -12.62 -6.22 -4.78
CA PHE A 101 -11.59 -6.60 -5.74
C PHE A 101 -11.23 -8.08 -5.66
N MET A 102 -12.19 -8.93 -5.31
CA MET A 102 -11.93 -10.35 -5.07
C MET A 102 -11.37 -11.05 -6.30
N GLY A 103 -10.29 -11.80 -6.12
CA GLY A 103 -9.55 -12.45 -7.19
C GLY A 103 -8.57 -11.57 -7.96
N ASP A 104 -8.56 -10.25 -7.74
CA ASP A 104 -7.60 -9.34 -8.35
C ASP A 104 -6.19 -9.58 -7.80
N ALA A 105 -5.16 -9.27 -8.59
CA ALA A 105 -3.78 -9.35 -8.12
C ALA A 105 -3.48 -8.20 -7.16
N LEU A 106 -2.60 -8.44 -6.19
CA LEU A 106 -2.04 -7.38 -5.37
C LEU A 106 -0.72 -6.91 -5.96
N ILE A 107 -0.49 -5.61 -5.97
CA ILE A 107 0.78 -5.03 -6.41
C ILE A 107 1.32 -4.04 -5.39
N HIS A 108 2.64 -3.94 -5.30
CA HIS A 108 3.28 -2.97 -4.42
C HIS A 108 3.16 -1.57 -5.03
N HIS A 109 2.62 -0.64 -4.26
CA HIS A 109 2.45 0.75 -4.61
C HIS A 109 3.36 1.60 -3.71
N HIS A 110 4.19 2.46 -4.30
CA HIS A 110 5.04 3.37 -3.54
C HIS A 110 4.27 4.62 -3.14
N VAL A 111 4.08 4.80 -1.84
CA VAL A 111 3.44 5.99 -1.27
C VAL A 111 4.35 7.19 -1.47
N ASP A 112 3.80 8.29 -1.98
CA ASP A 112 4.51 9.56 -2.22
C ASP A 112 5.77 9.44 -3.09
N PHE A 113 5.82 8.41 -3.94
CA PHE A 113 7.01 8.04 -4.73
C PHE A 113 8.27 7.82 -3.86
N GLY A 114 8.09 7.61 -2.56
CA GLY A 114 9.15 7.44 -1.59
C GLY A 114 9.47 5.97 -1.30
N ALA A 115 10.21 5.77 -0.21
CA ALA A 115 10.76 4.47 0.16
C ALA A 115 9.70 3.48 0.69
N TYR A 116 8.53 3.95 1.12
CA TYR A 116 7.51 3.08 1.71
C TYR A 116 6.51 2.62 0.66
N ALA A 117 6.25 1.32 0.63
CA ALA A 117 5.28 0.73 -0.28
C ALA A 117 4.21 -0.08 0.46
N SER A 118 2.98 0.00 -0.01
CA SER A 118 1.83 -0.81 0.47
C SER A 118 1.27 -1.68 -0.67
N PRO A 119 0.66 -2.83 -0.37
CA PRO A 119 -0.09 -3.61 -1.35
C PRO A 119 -1.42 -2.95 -1.67
N VAL A 120 -1.75 -2.87 -2.97
CA VAL A 120 -3.05 -2.38 -3.45
C VAL A 120 -3.62 -3.34 -4.49
N PRO A 121 -4.96 -3.41 -4.69
CA PRO A 121 -5.54 -4.14 -5.81
C PRO A 121 -4.97 -3.62 -7.14
N ALA A 122 -4.63 -4.49 -8.08
CA ALA A 122 -4.07 -4.06 -9.36
C ALA A 122 -5.04 -3.14 -10.11
N ALA A 123 -6.35 -3.35 -9.99
CA ALA A 123 -7.38 -2.51 -10.59
C ALA A 123 -7.43 -1.07 -10.04
N THR A 124 -6.87 -0.81 -8.84
CA THR A 124 -6.81 0.54 -8.26
C THR A 124 -5.51 1.27 -8.59
N HIS A 125 -4.57 0.62 -9.27
CA HIS A 125 -3.27 1.18 -9.65
C HIS A 125 -3.35 1.94 -10.98
N THR A 126 -4.26 2.91 -11.03
CA THR A 126 -4.71 3.55 -12.28
C THR A 126 -3.92 4.79 -12.69
N SER A 127 -3.00 5.31 -11.88
CA SER A 127 -2.03 6.38 -12.23
C SER A 127 -1.31 6.89 -10.97
N SER A 128 -0.38 7.83 -11.14
CA SER A 128 0.21 8.72 -10.12
C SER A 128 -0.80 9.64 -9.39
N SER A 129 -2.11 9.34 -9.43
CA SER A 129 -3.16 10.23 -8.93
C SER A 129 -3.27 10.15 -7.40
N GLY A 130 -3.48 11.31 -6.79
CA GLY A 130 -3.23 11.64 -5.37
C GLY A 130 -4.05 10.93 -4.29
N ILE A 131 -4.78 9.87 -4.59
CA ILE A 131 -5.61 9.15 -3.60
C ILE A 131 -4.77 8.23 -2.70
N TRP A 132 -3.73 7.59 -3.26
CA TRP A 132 -2.79 6.74 -2.53
C TRP A 132 -1.67 7.50 -1.81
N HIS A 133 -1.61 8.80 -2.06
CA HIS A 133 -0.62 9.71 -1.55
C HIS A 133 -1.16 10.38 -0.29
N LEU A 134 -0.32 10.57 0.73
CA LEU A 134 -0.70 11.43 1.85
C LEU A 134 -0.80 12.83 1.24
N GLN A 135 -2.03 13.30 0.98
CA GLN A 135 -2.24 14.63 0.40
C GLN A 135 -1.35 15.63 1.15
N SER A 136 -0.54 16.39 0.41
CA SER A 136 0.20 17.49 1.02
C SER A 136 -0.85 18.42 1.63
N ILE A 137 -0.94 18.42 2.96
CA ILE A 137 -1.48 19.58 3.66
C ILE A 137 -0.56 20.73 3.28
N GLY A 138 -1.02 21.52 2.31
CA GLY A 138 -0.31 22.70 1.84
C GLY A 138 -0.05 23.63 3.02
N ASN A 139 1.20 24.11 3.10
CA ASN A 139 1.57 25.24 3.94
C ASN A 139 0.73 26.48 3.60
#